data_AF-A0A7V7BNR6-F1
#
_entry.id   AF-A0A7V7BNR6-F1
#
_cell.length_a   1.000
_cell.length_b   1.000
_cell.length_c   1.000
_cell.angle_alpha   90.00
_cell.angle_beta   90.00
_cell.angle_gamma   90.00
#
_symmetry.space_group_name_H-M   'P 1'
#
loop_
_entity.id
_entity.type
_entity.pdbx_description
1 polymer ?
#
loop_
_entity_poly.entity_id
_entity_poly.type
_entity_poly.pdbx_seq_one_letter_code
_entity_poly.pdbx_strand_id
1 'polypeptide(L)'
;MRAALVKIIADTATYIDGSGIHVVDNNNIERLRIGKYAADKFGLLLRNKAGDTTIISEDGLLQTWQEGRSDNVDEYSPLVLNLYIPSETISIKKALLRFKLQPFRAYSKGAKSKSFNATSTTTHGGWNETSKGGGYYSNDSGAEDWMPGRNGHDHGLEDGLYIAITDGFGTNVVGSRRWVKSGQHVHKIQIPEHSHRFEIGSHSHNFTVPAHGHDIEYGIYESSSATGVGVIINGVDRTLALGGKFNSDRNGLNITSYMEKGQWNEIRLTSNKLGRIDATVFTQAFIGV
;
A
#
# COMPACT_ATOMS: atom_id res chain seq x y z
N MET A 1 43.62 -40.44 66.51
CA MET A 1 42.94 -40.58 65.21
C MET A 1 41.45 -40.36 65.45
N ARG A 2 40.88 -39.23 65.03
CA ARG A 2 39.43 -38.99 65.20
C ARG A 2 38.71 -39.75 64.08
N ALA A 3 38.12 -40.90 64.40
CA ALA A 3 37.23 -41.57 63.46
C ALA A 3 35.98 -40.70 63.28
N ALA A 4 35.69 -40.30 62.04
CA ALA A 4 34.42 -39.66 61.72
C ALA A 4 33.32 -40.73 61.83
N LEU A 5 32.35 -40.49 62.69
CA LEU A 5 31.13 -41.30 62.78
C LEU A 5 30.32 -41.08 61.49
N VAL A 6 30.44 -41.99 60.53
CA VAL A 6 29.47 -42.09 59.42
C VAL A 6 28.40 -43.07 59.86
N LYS A 7 27.22 -42.55 60.23
CA LYS A 7 26.05 -43.38 60.55
C LYS A 7 25.34 -43.73 59.24
N ILE A 8 25.71 -44.86 58.63
CA ILE A 8 24.92 -45.49 57.57
C ILE A 8 23.99 -46.49 58.27
N ILE A 9 22.71 -46.17 58.36
CA ILE A 9 21.71 -47.11 58.85
C ILE A 9 21.53 -48.13 57.72
N ALA A 10 22.07 -49.34 57.91
CA ALA A 10 22.16 -50.42 56.94
C ALA A 10 21.05 -50.40 55.86
N ASP A 11 21.36 -49.80 54.72
CA ASP A 11 20.49 -49.75 53.55
C ASP A 11 21.38 -50.07 52.34
N THR A 12 20.95 -51.03 51.53
CA THR A 12 21.63 -51.42 50.30
C THR A 12 21.62 -50.30 49.26
N ALA A 13 20.72 -49.33 49.39
CA ALA A 13 20.58 -48.22 48.46
C ALA A 13 21.64 -47.11 48.65
N THR A 14 22.27 -46.97 49.82
CA THR A 14 23.28 -45.93 50.08
C THR A 14 24.48 -46.49 50.82
N TYR A 15 25.67 -46.38 50.23
CA TYR A 15 26.91 -46.90 50.82
C TYR A 15 28.12 -46.01 50.54
N ILE A 16 29.20 -46.25 51.29
CA ILE A 16 30.49 -45.57 51.11
C ILE A 16 31.58 -46.61 50.91
N ASP A 17 32.44 -46.41 49.91
CA ASP A 17 33.61 -47.23 49.66
C ASP A 17 34.87 -46.37 49.41
N GLY A 18 35.97 -46.96 48.94
CA GLY A 18 37.22 -46.24 48.65
C GLY A 18 37.14 -45.25 47.48
N SER A 19 36.07 -45.30 46.70
CA SER A 19 35.79 -44.39 45.59
C SER A 19 34.86 -43.24 45.98
N GLY A 20 33.98 -43.39 46.97
CA GLY A 20 33.18 -42.27 47.47
C GLY A 20 31.88 -42.67 48.15
N ILE A 21 30.91 -41.75 48.12
CA ILE A 21 29.52 -41.97 48.55
C ILE A 21 28.69 -42.35 47.34
N HIS A 22 27.90 -43.41 47.45
CA HIS A 22 27.09 -43.98 46.37
C HIS A 22 25.63 -44.02 46.78
N VAL A 23 24.74 -43.73 45.83
CA VAL A 23 23.31 -44.02 45.94
C VAL A 23 22.89 -44.82 44.72
N VAL A 24 22.32 -46.00 44.93
CA VAL A 24 21.78 -46.89 43.91
C VAL A 24 20.26 -47.01 44.04
N ASP A 25 19.56 -47.35 42.96
CA ASP A 25 18.15 -47.71 43.04
C ASP A 25 17.94 -49.21 43.33
N ASN A 26 16.67 -49.63 43.39
CA ASN A 26 16.29 -51.03 43.64
C ASN A 26 16.79 -52.02 42.59
N ASN A 27 17.25 -51.55 41.42
CA ASN A 27 17.85 -52.36 40.37
C ASN A 27 19.38 -52.34 40.43
N ASN A 28 19.97 -51.79 41.50
CA ASN A 28 21.40 -51.55 41.66
C ASN A 28 22.00 -50.60 40.61
N ILE A 29 21.19 -49.73 40.01
CA ILE A 29 21.68 -48.69 39.09
C ILE A 29 22.12 -47.49 39.91
N GLU A 30 23.38 -47.08 39.73
CA GLU A 30 23.90 -45.90 40.40
C GLU A 30 23.24 -44.60 39.92
N ARG A 31 22.70 -43.86 40.89
CA ARG A 31 21.97 -42.60 40.73
C ARG A 31 22.87 -41.41 40.97
N LEU A 32 23.65 -41.50 42.04
CA LEU A 32 24.48 -40.45 42.59
C LEU A 32 25.82 -41.07 43.00
N ARG A 33 26.91 -40.40 42.63
CA ARG A 33 28.21 -40.63 43.26
C ARG A 33 28.82 -39.31 43.66
N ILE A 34 29.36 -39.25 44.88
CA ILE A 34 30.20 -38.15 45.35
C ILE A 34 31.59 -38.73 45.64
N GLY A 35 32.56 -38.41 44.80
CA GLY A 35 33.90 -38.98 44.86
C GLY A 35 34.42 -39.33 43.47
N LYS A 36 35.24 -40.37 43.37
CA LYS A 36 35.82 -40.87 42.12
C LYS A 36 34.82 -41.74 41.35
N TYR A 37 34.46 -41.33 40.12
CA TYR A 37 33.56 -42.11 39.26
C TYR A 37 34.19 -42.63 37.96
N ALA A 38 35.39 -42.16 37.60
CA ALA A 38 36.23 -42.75 36.55
C ALA A 38 37.72 -42.51 36.87
N ALA A 39 38.62 -43.00 36.02
CA ALA A 39 40.05 -42.67 36.13
C ALA A 39 40.22 -41.15 36.08
N ASP A 40 40.86 -40.59 37.11
CA ASP A 40 41.12 -39.15 37.28
C ASP A 40 39.89 -38.22 37.22
N LYS A 41 38.71 -38.77 37.51
CA LYS A 41 37.44 -38.05 37.48
C LYS A 41 36.76 -38.04 38.84
N PHE A 42 36.58 -36.85 39.41
CA PHE A 42 36.11 -36.66 40.78
C PHE A 42 34.97 -35.63 40.86
N GLY A 43 34.10 -35.79 41.86
CA GLY A 43 33.09 -34.79 42.18
C GLY A 43 31.69 -35.39 42.26
N LEU A 44 30.70 -34.65 41.77
CA LEU A 44 29.29 -35.02 41.78
C LEU A 44 28.92 -35.65 40.44
N LEU A 45 28.64 -36.96 40.44
CA LEU A 45 28.02 -37.64 39.31
C LEU A 45 26.54 -37.85 39.60
N LEU A 46 25.68 -37.32 38.74
CA LEU A 46 24.23 -37.56 38.80
C LEU A 46 23.75 -38.16 37.47
N ARG A 47 22.94 -39.22 37.52
CA ARG A 47 22.44 -39.92 36.33
C ARG A 47 20.91 -40.01 36.27
N ASN A 48 20.39 -40.16 35.05
CA ASN A 48 18.96 -40.37 34.78
C ASN A 48 18.47 -41.76 35.24
N LYS A 49 17.16 -42.04 35.18
CA LYS A 49 16.52 -43.30 35.64
C LYS A 49 17.21 -44.57 35.11
N ALA A 50 17.63 -44.56 33.86
CA ALA A 50 18.28 -45.72 33.22
C ALA A 50 19.76 -45.89 33.60
N GLY A 51 20.40 -44.89 34.21
CA GLY A 51 21.82 -44.93 34.55
C GLY A 51 22.76 -44.70 33.37
N ASP A 52 22.21 -44.33 32.21
CA ASP A 52 22.94 -44.18 30.94
C ASP A 52 23.25 -42.71 30.58
N THR A 53 22.52 -41.76 31.17
CA THR A 53 22.65 -40.34 30.87
C THR A 53 23.16 -39.58 32.08
N THR A 54 24.33 -38.98 31.95
CA THR A 54 24.87 -38.01 32.91
C THR A 54 24.04 -36.72 32.88
N ILE A 55 23.54 -36.32 34.04
CA ILE A 55 22.88 -35.05 34.30
C ILE A 55 23.90 -34.03 34.77
N ILE A 56 24.79 -34.41 35.70
CA ILE A 56 25.89 -33.59 36.21
C ILE A 56 27.13 -34.47 36.33
N SER A 57 28.27 -33.97 35.89
CA SER A 57 29.61 -34.46 36.21
C SER A 57 30.58 -33.28 36.32
N GLU A 58 31.84 -33.53 36.65
CA GLU A 58 32.87 -32.49 36.60
C GLU A 58 33.05 -31.90 35.19
N ASP A 59 32.70 -32.67 34.15
CA ASP A 59 32.85 -32.23 32.77
C ASP A 59 31.76 -31.23 32.38
N GLY A 60 30.60 -31.24 33.06
CA GLY A 60 29.47 -30.43 32.61
C GLY A 60 28.11 -30.76 33.23
N LEU A 61 27.08 -30.09 32.68
CA LEU A 61 25.68 -30.17 33.09
C LEU A 61 24.79 -30.41 31.87
N LEU A 62 23.78 -31.27 32.02
CA LEU A 62 22.72 -31.43 31.04
C LEU A 62 21.75 -30.26 31.15
N GLN A 63 21.73 -29.42 30.11
CA GLN A 63 20.86 -28.26 30.02
C GLN A 63 19.81 -28.44 28.93
N THR A 64 18.68 -27.78 29.12
CA THR A 64 17.62 -27.68 28.12
C THR A 64 17.17 -26.24 27.98
N TRP A 65 16.90 -25.80 26.76
CA TRP A 65 16.34 -24.49 26.50
C TRP A 65 15.45 -24.53 25.26
N GLN A 66 14.67 -23.48 25.08
CA GLN A 66 13.78 -23.32 23.94
C GLN A 66 13.99 -21.94 23.34
N GLU A 67 14.03 -21.89 22.02
CA GLU A 67 14.05 -20.63 21.26
C GLU A 67 12.85 -20.64 20.33
N GLY A 68 12.09 -19.54 20.29
CA GLY A 68 10.84 -19.50 19.57
C GLY A 68 10.49 -18.13 19.06
N ARG A 69 9.87 -18.09 17.89
CA ARG A 69 9.48 -16.87 17.21
C ARG A 69 8.25 -17.13 16.36
N SER A 70 7.43 -16.11 16.19
CA SER A 70 6.35 -16.14 15.22
C SER A 70 6.47 -14.93 14.30
N ASP A 71 6.28 -15.13 13.00
CA ASP A 71 6.32 -14.05 12.01
C ASP A 71 5.42 -14.36 10.81
N ASN A 72 5.03 -13.31 10.08
CA ASN A 72 4.38 -13.45 8.79
C ASN A 72 5.41 -13.92 7.76
N VAL A 73 4.97 -14.80 6.86
CA VAL A 73 5.82 -15.41 5.85
C VAL A 73 5.18 -15.36 4.47
N ASP A 74 6.00 -15.29 3.45
CA ASP A 74 5.62 -15.46 2.04
C ASP A 74 6.74 -16.18 1.28
N GLU A 75 6.66 -16.19 -0.06
CA GLU A 75 7.64 -16.85 -0.94
C GLU A 75 9.06 -16.26 -0.81
N TYR A 76 9.17 -14.97 -0.47
CA TYR A 76 10.43 -14.22 -0.41
C TYR A 76 10.85 -13.90 1.03
N SER A 77 9.92 -14.00 1.98
CA SER A 77 10.07 -13.61 3.38
C SER A 77 9.89 -14.82 4.28
N PRO A 78 10.95 -15.59 4.59
CA PRO A 78 10.86 -16.74 5.48
C PRO A 78 10.92 -16.35 6.96
N LEU A 79 10.43 -17.22 7.83
CA LEU A 79 10.69 -17.11 9.27
C LEU A 79 12.12 -17.58 9.57
N VAL A 80 12.90 -16.76 10.26
CA VAL A 80 14.27 -17.09 10.67
C VAL A 80 14.36 -17.22 12.19
N LEU A 81 14.83 -18.38 12.65
CA LEU A 81 15.18 -18.67 14.04
C LEU A 81 16.70 -18.82 14.14
N ASN A 82 17.31 -18.18 15.13
CA ASN A 82 18.73 -18.27 15.39
C ASN A 82 18.96 -18.93 16.76
N LEU A 83 19.66 -20.06 16.76
CA LEU A 83 19.93 -20.85 17.96
C LEU A 83 21.45 -20.93 18.17
N TYR A 84 21.94 -20.27 19.21
CA TYR A 84 23.34 -20.42 19.59
C TYR A 84 23.56 -21.74 20.34
N ILE A 85 24.57 -22.50 19.92
CA ILE A 85 25.07 -23.66 20.66
C ILE A 85 26.51 -23.36 21.09
N PRO A 86 26.79 -23.22 22.39
CA PRO A 86 28.13 -22.87 22.88
C PRO A 86 29.21 -23.87 22.42
N SER A 87 30.45 -23.39 22.27
CA SER A 87 31.63 -24.18 21.92
C SER A 87 31.93 -25.27 22.95
N GLU A 88 31.64 -24.98 24.22
CA GLU A 88 31.84 -25.83 25.39
C GLU A 88 30.86 -27.01 25.39
N THR A 89 29.89 -27.04 24.47
CA THR A 89 28.96 -28.16 24.34
C THR A 89 29.72 -29.45 24.05
N ILE A 90 29.64 -30.41 24.98
CA ILE A 90 30.23 -31.72 24.83
C ILE A 90 29.41 -32.54 23.84
N SER A 91 28.09 -32.59 24.04
CA SER A 91 27.18 -33.30 23.13
C SER A 91 25.79 -32.68 23.05
N ILE A 92 25.26 -32.58 21.85
CA ILE A 92 23.85 -32.21 21.61
C ILE A 92 23.05 -33.51 21.69
N LYS A 93 22.10 -33.60 22.63
CA LYS A 93 21.26 -34.79 22.81
C LYS A 93 20.02 -34.75 21.94
N LYS A 94 19.36 -33.58 21.87
CA LYS A 94 18.14 -33.38 21.10
C LYS A 94 18.06 -31.93 20.61
N ALA A 95 17.63 -31.76 19.37
CA ALA A 95 17.09 -30.52 18.85
C ALA A 95 15.81 -30.85 18.08
N LEU A 96 14.67 -30.38 18.59
CA LEU A 96 13.33 -30.69 18.08
C LEU A 96 12.66 -29.40 17.63
N LEU A 97 12.36 -29.31 16.34
CA LEU A 97 11.62 -28.21 15.76
C LEU A 97 10.12 -28.49 15.79
N ARG A 98 9.35 -27.56 16.32
CA ARG A 98 7.91 -27.47 16.09
C ARG A 98 7.55 -26.20 15.33
N PHE A 99 6.47 -26.25 14.57
CA PHE A 99 5.84 -25.07 14.00
C PHE A 99 4.34 -25.26 13.82
N LYS A 100 3.60 -24.16 13.93
CA LYS A 100 2.18 -24.06 13.62
C LYS A 100 1.95 -23.12 12.46
N LEU A 101 1.05 -23.52 11.57
CA LEU A 101 0.65 -22.71 10.41
C LEU A 101 -0.57 -21.89 10.79
N GLN A 102 -0.42 -20.58 10.80
CA GLN A 102 -1.46 -19.63 11.16
C GLN A 102 -1.80 -18.72 9.98
N PRO A 103 -3.00 -18.12 9.96
CA PRO A 103 -3.30 -17.06 9.02
C PRO A 103 -2.33 -15.89 9.17
N PHE A 104 -1.91 -15.30 8.04
CA PHE A 104 -1.19 -14.02 8.00
C PHE A 104 -1.95 -12.97 8.82
N ARG A 105 -1.25 -12.10 9.55
CA ARG A 105 -1.86 -11.03 10.36
C ARG A 105 -1.30 -9.64 10.02
N ALA A 106 -2.16 -8.72 9.58
CA ALA A 106 -1.85 -7.29 9.50
C ALA A 106 -2.48 -6.53 10.67
N TYR A 107 -1.77 -5.51 11.18
CA TYR A 107 -2.11 -4.78 12.42
C TYR A 107 -2.64 -3.35 12.18
N SER A 108 -2.89 -2.97 10.92
CA SER A 108 -3.46 -1.68 10.56
C SER A 108 -4.59 -1.87 9.56
N LYS A 109 -5.78 -1.35 9.87
CA LYS A 109 -6.82 -1.20 8.87
C LYS A 109 -6.45 0.01 8.03
N GLY A 110 -6.16 -0.20 6.74
CA GLY A 110 -5.60 0.83 5.86
C GLY A 110 -6.37 2.16 5.90
N ALA A 111 -5.71 3.23 5.46
CA ALA A 111 -6.33 4.54 5.35
C ALA A 111 -7.54 4.49 4.40
N LYS A 112 -8.75 4.80 4.89
CA LYS A 112 -9.94 4.99 4.05
C LYS A 112 -9.64 6.05 2.98
N SER A 113 -9.43 5.66 1.72
CA SER A 113 -9.40 6.61 0.61
C SER A 113 -10.82 7.08 0.33
N LYS A 114 -11.13 8.36 0.58
CA LYS A 114 -12.27 8.98 -0.09
C LYS A 114 -11.84 9.24 -1.53
N SER A 115 -12.60 8.71 -2.48
CA SER A 115 -12.44 9.04 -3.90
C SER A 115 -12.43 10.56 -4.07
N PHE A 116 -11.37 11.10 -4.65
CA PHE A 116 -11.22 12.52 -4.96
C PHE A 116 -11.26 12.67 -6.48
N ASN A 117 -12.31 13.32 -6.97
CA ASN A 117 -12.44 13.68 -8.38
C ASN A 117 -12.22 15.19 -8.51
N ALA A 118 -10.99 15.60 -8.83
CA ALA A 118 -10.70 16.99 -9.19
C ALA A 118 -10.75 17.13 -10.70
N THR A 119 -11.87 17.65 -11.21
CA THR A 119 -11.95 18.13 -12.58
C THR A 119 -11.48 19.58 -12.62
N SER A 120 -10.28 19.81 -13.15
CA SER A 120 -9.89 21.15 -13.58
C SER A 120 -10.30 21.31 -15.04
N THR A 121 -11.23 22.23 -15.34
CA THR A 121 -11.53 22.61 -16.72
C THR A 121 -10.81 23.91 -17.05
N THR A 122 -9.76 23.83 -17.87
CA THR A 122 -9.31 24.98 -18.65
C THR A 122 -10.24 25.13 -19.84
N THR A 123 -11.13 26.10 -19.83
CA THR A 123 -11.85 26.49 -21.05
C THR A 123 -10.97 27.50 -21.77
N HIS A 124 -10.39 27.09 -22.90
CA HIS A 124 -9.66 27.98 -23.80
C HIS A 124 -10.64 29.03 -24.33
N GLY A 125 -10.28 30.31 -24.27
CA GLY A 125 -11.08 31.40 -24.82
C GLY A 125 -11.18 31.26 -26.34
N GLY A 126 -12.33 30.77 -26.81
CA GLY A 126 -12.69 30.77 -28.21
C GLY A 126 -13.15 32.15 -28.65
N TRP A 127 -12.67 32.57 -29.83
CA TRP A 127 -13.19 33.75 -30.53
C TRP A 127 -14.62 33.48 -30.98
N ASN A 128 -15.57 34.32 -30.55
CA ASN A 128 -16.90 34.37 -31.14
C ASN A 128 -17.07 35.75 -31.79
N GLU A 129 -17.02 35.81 -33.11
CA GLU A 129 -17.46 36.98 -33.85
C GLU A 129 -18.99 37.04 -33.80
N THR A 130 -19.57 38.10 -33.23
CA THR A 130 -21.02 38.33 -33.31
C THR A 130 -21.37 39.10 -34.58
N SER A 131 -22.18 38.43 -35.41
CA SER A 131 -23.06 38.92 -36.49
C SER A 131 -22.68 40.23 -37.20
N LYS A 132 -22.29 40.11 -38.48
CA LYS A 132 -22.34 41.22 -39.43
C LYS A 132 -23.80 41.63 -39.65
N GLY A 133 -24.18 42.80 -39.14
CA GLY A 133 -25.42 43.46 -39.55
C GLY A 133 -25.21 44.05 -40.95
N GLY A 134 -25.95 43.55 -41.94
CA GLY A 134 -25.87 44.05 -43.31
C GLY A 134 -26.22 45.54 -43.40
N GLY A 135 -25.43 46.29 -44.17
CA GLY A 135 -25.72 47.70 -44.46
C GLY A 135 -27.09 47.85 -45.11
N TYR A 136 -27.96 48.65 -44.48
CA TYR A 136 -29.31 48.91 -44.96
C TYR A 136 -29.29 50.18 -45.83
N TYR A 137 -29.90 50.10 -47.01
CA TYR A 137 -30.21 51.28 -47.81
C TYR A 137 -31.67 51.63 -47.57
N SER A 138 -31.93 52.77 -46.94
CA SER A 138 -33.28 53.34 -46.84
C SER A 138 -33.39 54.49 -47.83
N ASN A 139 -34.22 54.33 -48.86
CA ASN A 139 -34.70 55.46 -49.65
C ASN A 139 -35.69 56.23 -48.77
N ASP A 140 -35.34 57.44 -48.37
CA ASP A 140 -36.31 58.34 -47.76
C ASP A 140 -36.97 59.13 -48.89
N SER A 141 -38.24 58.82 -49.17
CA SER A 141 -39.12 59.45 -50.15
C SER A 141 -38.72 59.36 -51.64
N GLY A 142 -38.95 58.20 -52.26
CA GLY A 142 -39.12 58.08 -53.71
C GLY A 142 -40.52 57.54 -54.01
N ALA A 143 -41.30 58.20 -54.87
CA ALA A 143 -42.54 57.63 -55.38
C ALA A 143 -42.17 56.46 -56.30
N GLU A 144 -42.14 55.25 -55.74
CA GLU A 144 -41.67 54.00 -56.37
C GLU A 144 -42.51 53.51 -57.56
N ASP A 145 -43.52 54.26 -58.02
CA ASP A 145 -44.36 53.84 -59.14
C ASP A 145 -44.75 55.01 -60.04
N TRP A 146 -44.17 55.04 -61.25
CA TRP A 146 -44.47 56.06 -62.26
C TRP A 146 -45.73 55.66 -63.03
N MET A 147 -46.83 56.37 -62.78
CA MET A 147 -48.02 56.36 -63.63
C MET A 147 -48.17 57.76 -64.25
N PRO A 148 -48.54 57.88 -65.55
CA PRO A 148 -48.82 59.18 -66.16
C PRO A 148 -49.88 59.96 -65.34
N GLY A 149 -49.52 61.16 -64.86
CA GLY A 149 -50.46 62.14 -64.29
C GLY A 149 -50.57 62.24 -62.77
N ARG A 150 -49.66 61.68 -61.96
CA ARG A 150 -49.84 61.75 -60.48
C ARG A 150 -48.65 62.10 -59.58
N ASN A 151 -47.38 62.00 -59.98
CA ASN A 151 -46.28 62.18 -59.01
C ASN A 151 -45.00 62.78 -59.61
N GLY A 152 -45.05 64.05 -60.03
CA GLY A 152 -43.90 64.94 -59.88
C GLY A 152 -44.21 65.97 -58.80
N HIS A 153 -43.27 66.85 -58.45
CA HIS A 153 -43.68 68.15 -57.90
C HIS A 153 -44.30 68.95 -59.06
N ASP A 154 -45.47 68.53 -59.51
CA ASP A 154 -46.13 69.01 -60.72
C ASP A 154 -47.15 70.12 -60.43
N HIS A 155 -47.22 70.59 -59.16
CA HIS A 155 -48.18 71.61 -58.70
C HIS A 155 -49.64 71.32 -59.12
N GLY A 156 -49.96 70.06 -59.46
CA GLY A 156 -51.26 69.67 -59.99
C GLY A 156 -51.58 70.19 -61.41
N LEU A 157 -50.58 70.56 -62.21
CA LEU A 157 -50.77 71.05 -63.58
C LEU A 157 -50.37 70.01 -64.63
N GLU A 158 -51.18 69.87 -65.68
CA GLU A 158 -50.90 68.95 -66.79
C GLU A 158 -49.75 69.45 -67.68
N ASP A 159 -48.95 68.51 -68.18
CA ASP A 159 -47.83 68.81 -69.08
C ASP A 159 -48.33 69.42 -70.39
N GLY A 160 -47.72 70.55 -70.79
CA GLY A 160 -48.11 71.29 -71.99
C GLY A 160 -49.25 72.29 -71.79
N LEU A 161 -49.84 72.40 -70.59
CA LEU A 161 -50.80 73.46 -70.27
C LEU A 161 -50.14 74.85 -70.41
N TYR A 162 -50.89 75.79 -70.95
CA TYR A 162 -50.50 77.20 -70.94
C TYR A 162 -51.06 77.87 -69.68
N ILE A 163 -50.17 78.29 -68.79
CA ILE A 163 -50.57 79.06 -67.61
C ILE A 163 -50.74 80.51 -68.07
N ALA A 164 -51.91 81.08 -67.78
CA ALA A 164 -52.20 82.48 -68.03
C ALA A 164 -51.28 83.37 -67.19
N ILE A 165 -50.63 84.32 -67.84
CA ILE A 165 -49.92 85.41 -67.19
C ILE A 165 -50.91 86.57 -67.13
N THR A 166 -51.24 87.01 -65.93
CA THR A 166 -52.16 88.14 -65.71
C THR A 166 -51.39 89.45 -65.57
N ASP A 167 -52.10 90.57 -65.64
CA ASP A 167 -51.61 91.94 -65.39
C ASP A 167 -51.06 92.18 -63.96
N GLY A 168 -50.88 91.12 -63.17
CA GLY A 168 -50.46 91.18 -61.77
C GLY A 168 -51.62 91.42 -60.78
N PHE A 169 -52.81 91.83 -61.26
CA PHE A 169 -54.01 92.01 -60.45
C PHE A 169 -55.05 90.89 -60.67
N GLY A 170 -54.80 90.00 -61.64
CA GLY A 170 -55.65 88.84 -61.91
C GLY A 170 -56.90 89.16 -62.73
N THR A 171 -57.06 90.42 -63.16
CA THR A 171 -58.25 90.92 -63.86
C THR A 171 -58.21 90.72 -65.36
N ASN A 172 -57.03 90.78 -65.99
CA ASN A 172 -56.86 90.54 -67.41
C ASN A 172 -55.74 89.53 -67.68
N VAL A 173 -55.98 88.63 -68.63
CA VAL A 173 -54.95 87.75 -69.17
C VAL A 173 -54.15 88.53 -70.22
N VAL A 174 -52.88 88.82 -69.92
CA VAL A 174 -51.98 89.62 -70.78
C VAL A 174 -50.98 88.76 -71.55
N GLY A 175 -50.93 87.46 -71.26
CA GLY A 175 -50.13 86.50 -72.00
C GLY A 175 -50.30 85.09 -71.47
N SER A 176 -49.54 84.15 -72.05
CA SER A 176 -49.47 82.79 -71.52
C SER A 176 -48.07 82.22 -71.70
N ARG A 177 -47.71 81.27 -70.83
CA ARG A 177 -46.48 80.47 -70.97
C ARG A 177 -46.81 79.00 -70.87
N ARG A 178 -46.15 78.21 -71.72
CA ARG A 178 -46.19 76.75 -71.60
C ARG A 178 -45.49 76.35 -70.31
N TRP A 179 -46.20 75.64 -69.44
CA TRP A 179 -45.60 75.03 -68.27
C TRP A 179 -44.71 73.86 -68.69
N VAL A 180 -43.56 73.72 -68.01
CA VAL A 180 -42.65 72.59 -68.18
C VAL A 180 -42.36 72.02 -66.80
N LYS A 181 -42.66 70.74 -66.64
CA LYS A 181 -42.43 69.97 -65.42
C LYS A 181 -40.96 69.98 -64.98
N SER A 182 -40.73 70.19 -63.68
CA SER A 182 -39.38 70.27 -63.06
C SER A 182 -38.68 68.91 -62.91
N GLY A 183 -39.37 67.80 -63.20
CA GLY A 183 -38.83 66.44 -63.04
C GLY A 183 -38.79 65.95 -61.59
N GLN A 184 -38.50 64.66 -61.41
CA GLN A 184 -38.32 64.02 -60.10
C GLN A 184 -36.84 64.05 -59.68
N HIS A 185 -36.59 64.10 -58.36
CA HIS A 185 -35.28 63.80 -57.80
C HIS A 185 -35.41 63.00 -56.50
N VAL A 186 -34.33 62.34 -56.11
CA VAL A 186 -34.26 61.50 -54.91
C VAL A 186 -32.98 61.78 -54.12
N HIS A 187 -33.04 61.59 -52.80
CA HIS A 187 -31.87 61.66 -51.92
C HIS A 187 -31.45 60.25 -51.51
N LYS A 188 -30.15 59.97 -51.61
CA LYS A 188 -29.57 58.71 -51.12
C LYS A 188 -28.72 59.00 -49.89
N ILE A 189 -29.09 58.39 -48.77
CA ILE A 189 -28.32 58.44 -47.53
C ILE A 189 -27.64 57.09 -47.35
N GLN A 190 -26.33 57.10 -47.07
CA GLN A 190 -25.54 55.91 -46.82
C GLN A 190 -25.09 55.87 -45.37
N ILE A 191 -25.41 54.78 -44.67
CA ILE A 191 -24.85 54.46 -43.36
C ILE A 191 -23.81 53.37 -43.58
N PRO A 192 -22.51 53.64 -43.34
CA PRO A 192 -21.47 52.64 -43.50
C PRO A 192 -21.64 51.45 -42.55
N GLU A 193 -21.10 50.30 -42.94
CA GLU A 193 -20.95 49.18 -42.03
C GLU A 193 -20.06 49.59 -40.84
N HIS A 194 -20.40 49.12 -39.65
CA HIS A 194 -19.55 49.27 -38.48
C HIS A 194 -19.58 48.00 -37.63
N SER A 195 -18.55 47.83 -36.82
CA SER A 195 -18.36 46.66 -35.95
C SER A 195 -18.18 47.10 -34.51
N HIS A 196 -18.68 46.28 -33.58
CA HIS A 196 -18.37 46.42 -32.15
C HIS A 196 -17.33 45.38 -31.75
N ARG A 197 -16.31 45.81 -31.00
CA ARG A 197 -15.35 44.92 -30.33
C ARG A 197 -15.68 44.89 -28.85
N PHE A 198 -15.96 43.70 -28.34
CA PHE A 198 -16.17 43.47 -26.92
C PHE A 198 -15.06 42.55 -26.39
N GLU A 199 -14.43 42.93 -25.29
CA GLU A 199 -13.31 42.22 -24.70
C GLU A 199 -13.64 41.87 -23.25
N ILE A 200 -13.60 40.57 -22.92
CA ILE A 200 -13.62 40.10 -21.54
C ILE A 200 -12.17 39.81 -21.16
N GLY A 201 -11.65 40.56 -20.19
CA GLY A 201 -10.29 40.39 -19.70
C GLY A 201 -10.04 39.01 -19.10
N SER A 202 -8.77 38.61 -19.02
CA SER A 202 -8.35 37.39 -18.35
C SER A 202 -8.77 37.42 -16.87
N HIS A 203 -9.34 36.33 -16.39
CA HIS A 203 -9.61 36.14 -14.96
C HIS A 203 -9.13 34.75 -14.52
N SER A 204 -8.92 34.62 -13.21
CA SER A 204 -8.44 33.39 -12.59
C SER A 204 -9.41 32.94 -11.50
N HIS A 205 -9.52 31.62 -11.34
CA HIS A 205 -10.15 31.03 -10.17
C HIS A 205 -9.07 30.49 -9.24
N ASN A 206 -9.17 30.84 -7.95
CA ASN A 206 -8.39 30.19 -6.92
C ASN A 206 -9.26 29.15 -6.23
N PHE A 207 -8.75 27.93 -6.09
CA PHE A 207 -9.40 26.84 -5.41
C PHE A 207 -8.40 26.13 -4.51
N THR A 208 -8.74 26.04 -3.22
CA THR A 208 -7.90 25.39 -2.22
C THR A 208 -8.64 24.19 -1.65
N VAL A 209 -8.00 23.02 -1.72
CA VAL A 209 -8.47 21.83 -0.98
C VAL A 209 -7.90 21.92 0.44
N PRO A 210 -8.75 21.87 1.48
CA PRO A 210 -8.27 21.88 2.86
C PRO A 210 -7.32 20.71 3.17
N ALA A 211 -6.44 20.91 4.14
CA ALA A 211 -5.64 19.82 4.70
C ALA A 211 -6.57 18.72 5.25
N HIS A 212 -6.25 17.46 4.94
CA HIS A 212 -6.95 16.31 5.48
C HIS A 212 -5.94 15.30 6.03
N GLY A 213 -6.40 14.47 6.96
CA GLY A 213 -5.62 13.41 7.57
C GLY A 213 -6.37 12.08 7.54
N HIS A 214 -5.64 11.01 7.86
CA HIS A 214 -6.21 9.69 8.07
C HIS A 214 -5.85 9.22 9.47
N ASP A 215 -6.87 8.88 10.26
CA ASP A 215 -6.66 8.21 11.54
C ASP A 215 -6.27 6.74 11.30
N ILE A 216 -5.41 6.20 12.17
CA ILE A 216 -5.07 4.79 12.16
C ILE A 216 -6.17 4.04 12.91
N GLU A 217 -6.90 3.15 12.22
CA GLU A 217 -7.81 2.22 12.88
C GLU A 217 -7.07 0.91 13.21
N TYR A 218 -6.90 0.64 14.50
CA TYR A 218 -6.26 -0.58 14.97
C TYR A 218 -7.19 -1.79 14.80
N GLY A 219 -6.65 -2.90 14.31
CA GLY A 219 -7.38 -4.15 14.14
C GLY A 219 -6.47 -5.25 13.60
N ILE A 220 -6.95 -6.50 13.66
CA ILE A 220 -6.26 -7.65 13.10
C ILE A 220 -7.00 -8.06 11.82
N TYR A 221 -6.31 -7.98 10.68
CA TYR A 221 -6.78 -8.61 9.45
C TYR A 221 -6.05 -9.93 9.24
N GLU A 222 -6.83 -10.98 9.03
CA GLU A 222 -6.32 -12.30 8.69
C GLU A 222 -6.49 -12.57 7.19
N SER A 223 -5.54 -13.28 6.59
CA SER A 223 -5.60 -13.72 5.19
C SER A 223 -5.42 -15.24 5.11
N SER A 224 -4.57 -15.74 4.22
CA SER A 224 -4.27 -17.16 4.10
C SER A 224 -3.29 -17.66 5.16
N SER A 225 -3.26 -18.99 5.33
CA SER A 225 -2.20 -19.69 6.06
C SER A 225 -1.05 -20.10 5.14
N ALA A 226 0.14 -20.26 5.72
CA ALA A 226 1.34 -20.73 5.04
C ALA A 226 1.13 -22.15 4.48
N THR A 227 1.73 -22.45 3.33
CA THR A 227 1.66 -23.77 2.68
C THR A 227 3.01 -24.12 2.07
N GLY A 228 3.26 -25.40 1.83
CA GLY A 228 4.51 -25.87 1.24
C GLY A 228 5.74 -25.47 2.06
N VAL A 229 5.64 -25.58 3.39
CA VAL A 229 6.73 -25.13 4.27
C VAL A 229 7.96 -25.99 4.05
N GLY A 230 9.08 -25.34 3.74
CA GLY A 230 10.40 -25.95 3.64
C GLY A 230 11.29 -25.56 4.81
N VAL A 231 12.25 -26.42 5.15
CA VAL A 231 13.16 -26.25 6.30
C VAL A 231 14.60 -26.18 5.78
N ILE A 232 15.23 -25.04 5.94
CA ILE A 232 16.63 -24.79 5.57
C ILE A 232 17.41 -24.58 6.86
N ILE A 233 18.53 -25.27 7.02
CA ILE A 233 19.36 -25.22 8.22
C ILE A 233 20.79 -24.90 7.80
N ASN A 234 21.36 -23.84 8.36
CA ASN A 234 22.72 -23.37 8.06
C ASN A 234 22.95 -23.23 6.54
N GLY A 235 21.98 -22.65 5.84
CA GLY A 235 22.01 -22.47 4.38
C GLY A 235 21.70 -23.71 3.53
N VAL A 236 21.57 -24.91 4.12
CA VAL A 236 21.31 -26.15 3.38
C VAL A 236 19.84 -26.55 3.48
N ASP A 237 19.19 -26.84 2.34
CA ASP A 237 17.81 -27.32 2.32
C ASP A 237 17.71 -28.75 2.88
N ARG A 238 17.00 -28.91 4.00
CA ARG A 238 16.76 -30.18 4.69
C ARG A 238 15.32 -30.67 4.53
N THR A 239 14.51 -29.98 3.73
CA THR A 239 13.07 -30.26 3.57
C THR A 239 12.81 -31.72 3.22
N LEU A 240 13.47 -32.25 2.19
CA LEU A 240 13.28 -33.65 1.78
C LEU A 240 13.70 -34.64 2.87
N ALA A 241 14.86 -34.42 3.50
CA ALA A 241 15.37 -35.29 4.56
C ALA A 241 14.48 -35.28 5.82
N LEU A 242 13.72 -34.20 6.04
CA LEU A 242 12.80 -34.05 7.17
C LEU A 242 11.36 -34.53 6.87
N GLY A 243 11.09 -35.04 5.65
CA GLY A 243 9.79 -35.59 5.27
C GLY A 243 9.07 -34.85 4.14
N GLY A 244 9.74 -33.91 3.47
CA GLY A 244 9.20 -33.16 2.35
C GLY A 244 8.56 -31.83 2.77
N LYS A 245 7.85 -31.21 1.83
CA LYS A 245 7.16 -29.92 2.04
C LYS A 245 5.95 -30.11 2.96
N PHE A 246 5.78 -29.24 3.95
CA PHE A 246 4.75 -29.38 4.97
C PHE A 246 3.55 -28.45 4.72
N ASN A 247 2.33 -29.01 4.77
CA ASN A 247 1.06 -28.28 4.66
C ASN A 247 0.22 -28.37 5.95
N SER A 248 0.85 -28.79 7.06
CA SER A 248 0.22 -28.96 8.36
C SER A 248 1.26 -28.75 9.47
N ASP A 249 0.76 -28.48 10.68
CA ASP A 249 1.55 -28.32 11.89
C ASP A 249 2.52 -29.49 12.13
N ARG A 250 3.67 -29.19 12.74
CA ARG A 250 4.66 -30.17 13.16
C ARG A 250 5.05 -29.92 14.61
N ASN A 251 5.15 -30.99 15.40
CA ASN A 251 5.36 -30.91 16.85
C ASN A 251 6.71 -31.49 17.32
N GLY A 252 7.60 -31.88 16.42
CA GLY A 252 8.86 -32.51 16.82
C GLY A 252 9.69 -33.07 15.68
N LEU A 253 9.93 -32.26 14.64
CA LEU A 253 10.91 -32.62 13.61
C LEU A 253 12.29 -32.68 14.25
N ASN A 254 12.95 -33.84 14.14
CA ASN A 254 14.28 -34.02 14.69
C ASN A 254 15.32 -33.38 13.77
N ILE A 255 15.94 -32.30 14.26
CA ILE A 255 16.98 -31.55 13.54
C ILE A 255 18.36 -31.69 14.20
N THR A 256 18.49 -32.58 15.19
CA THR A 256 19.72 -32.74 16.00
C THR A 256 20.98 -32.94 15.16
N SER A 257 20.90 -33.74 14.10
CA SER A 257 22.03 -34.05 13.22
C SER A 257 22.51 -32.87 12.36
N TYR A 258 21.74 -31.79 12.31
CA TYR A 258 22.04 -30.61 11.49
C TYR A 258 22.51 -29.41 12.32
N MET A 259 22.60 -29.58 13.64
CA MET A 259 23.06 -28.54 14.55
C MET A 259 24.57 -28.63 14.75
N GLU A 260 25.22 -27.48 14.74
CA GLU A 260 26.66 -27.35 14.91
C GLU A 260 26.99 -26.56 16.20
N LYS A 261 28.12 -26.89 16.80
CA LYS A 261 28.59 -26.30 18.06
C LYS A 261 29.50 -25.10 17.80
N GLY A 262 29.58 -24.18 18.76
CA GLY A 262 30.44 -22.99 18.68
C GLY A 262 29.97 -21.93 17.70
N GLN A 263 28.69 -21.97 17.29
CA GLN A 263 28.13 -21.02 16.32
C GLN A 263 26.62 -20.82 16.49
N TRP A 264 26.12 -19.77 15.85
CA TRP A 264 24.69 -19.56 15.65
C TRP A 264 24.20 -20.48 14.53
N ASN A 265 23.22 -21.32 14.84
CA ASN A 265 22.53 -22.14 13.86
C ASN A 265 21.32 -21.39 13.35
N GLU A 266 21.26 -21.17 12.04
CA GLU A 266 20.11 -20.53 11.39
C GLU A 266 19.13 -21.61 10.94
N ILE A 267 17.89 -21.55 11.44
CA ILE A 267 16.78 -22.38 11.00
C ILE A 267 15.77 -21.48 10.29
N ARG A 268 15.63 -21.69 8.97
CA ARG A 268 14.80 -20.87 8.09
C ARG A 268 13.61 -21.68 7.58
N LEU A 269 12.40 -21.20 7.86
CA LEU A 269 11.14 -21.79 7.42
C LEU A 269 10.54 -20.97 6.28
N THR A 270 10.47 -21.58 5.11
CA THR A 270 9.92 -20.97 3.88
C THR A 270 8.44 -21.26 3.74
N SER A 271 7.72 -20.52 2.89
CA SER A 271 6.33 -20.81 2.53
C SER A 271 6.08 -20.49 1.07
N ASN A 272 5.24 -21.26 0.38
CA ASN A 272 4.82 -20.97 -0.99
C ASN A 272 3.63 -19.98 -1.04
N LYS A 273 3.05 -19.66 0.12
CA LYS A 273 1.86 -18.81 0.23
C LYS A 273 1.99 -17.86 1.42
N LEU A 274 1.43 -16.66 1.28
CA LEU A 274 1.31 -15.71 2.38
C LEU A 274 0.64 -16.37 3.60
N GLY A 275 1.26 -16.24 4.75
CA GLY A 275 0.78 -16.83 6.00
C GLY A 275 1.52 -16.31 7.22
N ARG A 276 1.36 -17.00 8.33
CA ARG A 276 2.12 -16.81 9.56
C ARG A 276 2.61 -18.14 10.06
N ILE A 277 3.86 -18.20 10.53
CA ILE A 277 4.42 -19.38 11.17
C ILE A 277 4.78 -19.03 12.60
N ASP A 278 4.34 -19.85 13.55
CA ASP A 278 4.78 -19.82 14.94
C ASP A 278 5.65 -21.05 15.21
N ALA A 279 6.96 -20.85 15.43
CA ALA A 279 7.92 -21.92 15.52
C ALA A 279 8.72 -21.88 16.83
N THR A 280 9.15 -23.05 17.27
CA THR A 280 10.00 -23.20 18.46
C THR A 280 10.94 -24.38 18.26
N VAL A 281 12.21 -24.19 18.63
CA VAL A 281 13.20 -25.27 18.73
C VAL A 281 13.44 -25.57 20.20
N PHE A 282 13.22 -26.82 20.60
CA PHE A 282 13.64 -27.34 21.90
C PHE A 282 15.01 -27.98 21.76
N THR A 283 15.95 -27.59 22.61
CA THR A 283 17.31 -28.13 22.63
C THR A 283 17.62 -28.74 23.97
N GLN A 284 18.29 -29.89 23.94
CA GLN A 284 18.90 -30.54 25.09
C GLN A 284 20.35 -30.84 24.75
N ALA A 285 21.28 -30.35 25.57
CA ALA A 285 22.71 -30.55 25.38
C ALA A 285 23.43 -30.74 26.71
N PHE A 286 24.50 -31.54 26.70
CA PHE A 286 25.44 -31.62 27.80
C PHE A 286 26.53 -30.58 27.57
N ILE A 287 26.53 -29.54 28.39
CA ILE A 287 27.36 -28.35 28.22
C ILE A 287 28.50 -28.41 29.22
N GLY A 288 29.71 -28.20 28.71
CA GLY A 288 30.92 -28.12 29.51
C GLY A 288 30.93 -26.90 30.42
N VAL A 289 31.51 -27.06 31.61
CA VAL A 289 31.74 -25.98 32.58
C VAL A 289 33.14 -25.39 32.47
#